data_AF-V4PRB5-F1
#
_entry.id   AF-V4PRB5-F1
#
_cell.length_a   1.000
_cell.length_b   1.000
_cell.length_c   1.000
_cell.angle_alpha   90.00
_cell.angle_beta   90.00
_cell.angle_gamma   90.00
#
_symmetry.space_group_name_H-M   'P 1'
#
loop_
_entity.id
_entity.type
_entity.pdbx_description
1 polymer ?
#
loop_
_entity_poly.entity_id
_entity_poly.type
_entity_poly.pdbx_seq_one_letter_code
_entity_poly.pdbx_strand_id
1 'polypeptide(L)'
;MRYQSQSVAYWYFAVAMVLFGLQLVFGLLSATKYIGPDPLLYILPFDVTKVIHTNLLIVWVLTGFMGATYWMIPEESRAELHSTKLAYVQLVLWTLMGVTAIIGYLFRYGTGNKLLEQPLPHKIVIVICMLIFLYNIGMTIRKAGRFTTTEAVLMIGFVSAALLYLPALLHYENYTVSIFYRWWTIHLWVEGVWMMIMGGFLAYLLIRLSGADREVMEKWLYVIVGLVFLAGILGTAHHYYWVGVPTYWLPIGGVFSALE
;
A
#
# COMPACT_ATOMS: atom_id res chain seq x y z
N MET A 1 -12.05 -23.47 2.91
CA MET A 1 -10.82 -22.94 3.54
C MET A 1 -10.06 -24.11 4.14
N ARG A 2 -8.74 -24.17 3.98
CA ARG A 2 -7.92 -25.29 4.47
C ARG A 2 -7.51 -25.11 5.93
N TYR A 3 -7.36 -23.86 6.36
CA TYR A 3 -7.07 -23.45 7.73
C TYR A 3 -8.20 -22.56 8.25
N GLN A 4 -8.57 -22.69 9.52
CA GLN A 4 -9.70 -21.93 10.10
C GLN A 4 -9.40 -20.44 10.15
N SER A 5 -8.14 -20.07 10.42
CA SER A 5 -7.69 -18.69 10.51
C SER A 5 -7.77 -17.92 9.19
N GLN A 6 -7.86 -18.59 8.03
CA GLN A 6 -8.05 -17.92 6.73
C GLN A 6 -9.35 -17.12 6.67
N SER A 7 -10.33 -17.46 7.52
CA SER A 7 -11.62 -16.75 7.59
C SER A 7 -11.51 -15.28 7.95
N VAL A 8 -10.43 -14.85 8.63
CA VAL A 8 -10.21 -13.43 8.95
C VAL A 8 -10.10 -12.57 7.69
N ALA A 9 -9.58 -13.14 6.60
CA ALA A 9 -9.38 -12.42 5.33
C ALA A 9 -10.69 -11.93 4.71
N TYR A 10 -11.81 -12.63 4.94
CA TYR A 10 -13.13 -12.22 4.46
C TYR A 10 -13.46 -10.78 4.90
N TRP A 11 -13.21 -10.46 6.17
CA TRP A 11 -13.54 -9.16 6.73
C TRP A 11 -12.67 -8.04 6.17
N TYR A 12 -11.38 -8.34 5.90
CA TYR A 12 -10.50 -7.41 5.20
C TYR A 12 -11.01 -7.13 3.77
N PHE A 13 -11.37 -8.16 3.01
CA PHE A 13 -11.92 -7.97 1.68
C PHE A 13 -13.27 -7.25 1.69
N ALA A 14 -14.15 -7.55 2.64
CA ALA A 14 -15.43 -6.86 2.79
C ALA A 14 -15.22 -5.35 3.04
N VAL A 15 -14.32 -4.98 3.97
CA VAL A 15 -13.97 -3.58 4.23
C VAL A 15 -13.34 -2.94 2.99
N ALA A 16 -12.41 -3.62 2.32
CA ALA A 16 -11.79 -3.11 1.09
C ALA A 16 -12.84 -2.81 0.00
N MET A 17 -13.84 -3.67 -0.19
CA MET A 17 -14.91 -3.44 -1.17
C MET A 17 -15.81 -2.25 -0.82
N VAL A 18 -16.12 -2.06 0.46
CA VAL A 18 -16.86 -0.88 0.93
C VAL A 18 -16.07 0.40 0.67
N LEU A 19 -14.77 0.40 1.01
CA LEU A 19 -13.89 1.54 0.79
C LEU A 19 -13.69 1.84 -0.71
N PHE A 20 -13.61 0.81 -1.55
CA PHE A 20 -13.55 0.96 -3.01
C PHE A 20 -14.84 1.58 -3.56
N GLY A 21 -16.01 1.10 -3.13
CA GLY A 21 -17.29 1.72 -3.47
C GLY A 21 -17.35 3.20 -3.09
N LEU A 22 -16.89 3.55 -1.89
CA LEU A 22 -16.80 4.93 -1.45
C LEU A 22 -15.82 5.75 -2.30
N GLN A 23 -14.67 5.18 -2.67
CA GLN A 23 -13.69 5.82 -3.54
C GLN A 23 -14.31 6.20 -4.90
N LEU A 24 -15.11 5.30 -5.49
CA LEU A 24 -15.81 5.54 -6.75
C LEU A 24 -16.80 6.70 -6.64
N VAL A 25 -17.57 6.77 -5.55
CA VAL A 25 -18.50 7.88 -5.30
C VAL A 25 -17.76 9.23 -5.28
N PHE A 26 -16.67 9.34 -4.51
CA PHE A 26 -15.88 10.57 -4.45
C PHE A 26 -15.12 10.88 -5.75
N GLY A 27 -14.77 9.85 -6.52
CA GLY A 27 -14.16 10.00 -7.84
C GLY A 27 -15.14 10.58 -8.85
N LEU A 28 -16.34 10.00 -8.95
CA LEU A 28 -17.42 10.50 -9.81
C LEU A 28 -17.83 11.92 -9.41
N LEU A 29 -17.95 12.18 -8.10
CA LEU A 29 -18.24 13.52 -7.61
C LEU A 29 -17.17 14.52 -8.04
N SER A 30 -15.89 14.18 -7.88
CA SER A 30 -14.79 15.04 -8.32
C SER A 30 -14.80 15.26 -9.84
N ALA A 31 -15.14 14.24 -10.63
CA ALA A 31 -15.27 14.36 -12.07
C ALA A 31 -16.41 15.30 -12.49
N THR A 32 -17.58 15.21 -11.85
CA THR A 32 -18.72 16.10 -12.17
C THR A 32 -18.42 17.58 -11.93
N LYS A 33 -17.58 17.89 -10.93
CA LYS A 33 -17.13 19.26 -10.64
C LYS A 33 -16.31 19.90 -11.77
N TYR A 34 -15.76 19.11 -12.70
CA TYR A 34 -15.06 19.63 -13.88
C TYR A 34 -16.00 20.06 -15.02
N ILE A 35 -17.25 19.60 -15.02
CA ILE A 35 -18.15 19.70 -16.18
C ILE A 35 -18.94 21.02 -16.16
N GLY A 36 -19.04 21.69 -15.02
CA GLY A 36 -19.81 22.93 -14.89
C GLY A 36 -19.79 23.51 -13.48
N PRO A 37 -20.72 24.44 -13.17
CA PRO A 37 -20.83 25.05 -11.85
C PRO A 37 -20.98 23.99 -10.74
N ASP A 38 -20.26 24.17 -9.63
CA ASP A 38 -20.27 23.24 -8.50
C ASP A 38 -21.28 23.70 -7.42
N PRO A 39 -22.47 23.07 -7.32
CA PRO A 39 -23.47 23.44 -6.30
C PRO A 39 -23.01 23.11 -4.87
N LEU A 40 -21.95 22.29 -4.72
CA LEU A 40 -21.43 21.88 -3.41
C LEU A 40 -20.17 22.64 -3.01
N LEU A 41 -19.77 23.68 -3.75
CA LEU A 41 -18.50 24.40 -3.54
C LEU A 41 -18.26 24.82 -2.08
N TYR A 42 -19.30 25.31 -1.41
CA TYR A 42 -19.18 25.83 -0.04
C TYR A 42 -19.29 24.77 1.06
N ILE A 43 -19.72 23.54 0.73
CA ILE A 43 -19.94 22.47 1.72
C ILE A 43 -18.92 21.35 1.53
N LEU A 44 -18.67 20.95 0.27
CA LEU A 44 -17.82 19.86 -0.11
C LEU A 44 -17.07 20.21 -1.41
N PRO A 45 -16.07 21.11 -1.36
CA PRO A 45 -15.31 21.51 -2.53
C PRO A 45 -14.39 20.41 -3.04
N PHE A 46 -13.86 20.67 -4.24
CA PHE A 46 -13.02 19.74 -4.99
C PHE A 46 -11.80 19.23 -4.21
N ASP A 47 -11.12 20.08 -3.45
CA ASP A 47 -9.92 19.67 -2.71
C ASP A 47 -10.25 18.59 -1.66
N VAL A 48 -11.39 18.69 -0.97
CA VAL A 48 -11.86 17.69 0.00
C VAL A 48 -12.26 16.40 -0.70
N THR A 49 -13.04 16.48 -1.78
CA THR A 49 -13.45 15.28 -2.51
C THR A 49 -12.26 14.54 -3.11
N LYS A 50 -11.28 15.28 -3.63
CA LYS A 50 -10.02 14.75 -4.15
C LYS A 50 -9.22 14.05 -3.05
N VAL A 51 -9.01 14.70 -1.90
CA VAL A 51 -8.23 14.12 -0.80
C VAL A 51 -8.87 12.83 -0.30
N ILE A 52 -10.20 12.82 -0.10
CA ILE A 52 -10.93 11.61 0.28
C ILE A 52 -10.77 10.52 -0.79
N HIS A 53 -10.98 10.85 -2.07
CA HIS A 53 -10.84 9.90 -3.17
C HIS A 53 -9.45 9.26 -3.23
N THR A 54 -8.38 10.05 -3.20
CA THR A 54 -7.02 9.52 -3.36
C THR A 54 -6.51 8.79 -2.12
N ASN A 55 -6.96 9.17 -0.92
CA ASN A 55 -6.61 8.44 0.30
C ASN A 55 -7.36 7.11 0.38
N LEU A 56 -8.65 7.08 0.01
CA LEU A 56 -9.43 5.85 -0.05
C LEU A 56 -8.78 4.82 -0.97
N LEU A 57 -8.25 5.25 -2.13
CA LEU A 57 -7.50 4.39 -3.05
C LEU A 57 -6.39 3.62 -2.32
N ILE A 58 -5.51 4.34 -1.61
CA ILE A 58 -4.39 3.72 -0.91
C ILE A 58 -4.89 2.78 0.18
N VAL A 59 -5.87 3.22 0.98
CA VAL A 59 -6.36 2.46 2.13
C VAL A 59 -7.04 1.17 1.70
N TRP A 60 -7.92 1.18 0.68
CA TRP A 60 -8.62 -0.04 0.28
C TRP A 60 -7.67 -1.05 -0.36
N VAL A 61 -6.69 -0.61 -1.16
CA VAL A 61 -5.70 -1.50 -1.77
C VAL A 61 -4.85 -2.17 -0.69
N LEU A 62 -4.34 -1.41 0.28
CA LEU A 62 -3.58 -1.97 1.41
C LEU A 62 -4.44 -2.92 2.25
N THR A 63 -5.72 -2.61 2.45
CA THR A 63 -6.67 -3.51 3.13
C THR A 63 -6.79 -4.84 2.38
N GLY A 64 -6.90 -4.78 1.05
CA GLY A 64 -6.90 -5.94 0.17
C GLY A 64 -5.61 -6.75 0.25
N PHE A 65 -4.45 -6.11 0.24
CA PHE A 65 -3.16 -6.78 0.39
C PHE A 65 -3.05 -7.50 1.75
N MET A 66 -3.41 -6.84 2.84
CA MET A 66 -3.39 -7.46 4.17
C MET A 66 -4.36 -8.65 4.24
N GLY A 67 -5.56 -8.53 3.67
CA GLY A 67 -6.52 -9.63 3.56
C GLY A 67 -5.98 -10.81 2.75
N ALA A 68 -5.40 -10.54 1.58
CA ALA A 68 -4.80 -11.55 0.72
C ALA A 68 -3.65 -12.27 1.43
N THR A 69 -2.78 -11.55 2.14
CA THR A 69 -1.71 -12.17 2.94
C THR A 69 -2.26 -13.02 4.07
N TYR A 70 -3.29 -12.57 4.79
CA TYR A 70 -3.92 -13.36 5.86
C TYR A 70 -4.60 -14.62 5.35
N TRP A 71 -5.06 -14.62 4.10
CA TRP A 71 -5.57 -15.83 3.45
C TRP A 71 -4.44 -16.74 2.99
N MET A 72 -3.38 -16.18 2.40
CA MET A 72 -2.32 -16.92 1.73
C MET A 72 -1.32 -17.57 2.71
N ILE A 73 -0.87 -16.82 3.73
CA ILE A 73 0.22 -17.24 4.64
C ILE A 73 -0.11 -18.53 5.39
N PRO A 74 -1.31 -18.73 5.98
CA PRO A 74 -1.62 -19.98 6.68
C PRO A 74 -1.45 -21.22 5.78
N GLU A 75 -1.81 -21.09 4.51
CA GLU A 75 -1.71 -22.20 3.56
C GLU A 75 -0.27 -22.46 3.10
N GLU A 76 0.49 -21.39 2.86
CA GLU A 76 1.88 -21.47 2.42
C GLU A 76 2.82 -21.97 3.52
N SER A 77 2.61 -21.48 4.75
CA SER A 77 3.28 -21.91 5.99
C SER A 77 2.76 -23.26 6.49
N ARG A 78 1.63 -23.74 5.96
CA ARG A 78 0.93 -24.96 6.41
C ARG A 78 0.58 -24.95 7.91
N ALA A 79 0.27 -23.79 8.45
CA ALA A 79 -0.04 -23.59 9.86
C ALA A 79 -1.16 -22.57 10.04
N GLU A 80 -1.88 -22.64 11.16
CA GLU A 80 -2.81 -21.58 11.53
C GLU A 80 -2.07 -20.25 11.78
N LEU A 81 -2.75 -19.13 11.53
CA LEU A 81 -2.22 -17.80 11.80
C LEU A 81 -1.84 -17.68 13.29
N HIS A 82 -0.74 -16.99 13.57
CA HIS A 82 -0.24 -16.77 14.92
C HIS A 82 -1.31 -16.19 15.86
N SER A 83 -2.10 -15.22 15.40
CA SER A 83 -3.23 -14.69 16.15
C SER A 83 -4.32 -14.11 15.24
N THR A 84 -5.49 -14.74 15.22
CA THR A 84 -6.69 -14.17 14.58
C THR A 84 -7.18 -12.93 15.32
N LYS A 85 -7.05 -12.89 16.65
CA LYS A 85 -7.41 -11.73 17.48
C LYS A 85 -6.61 -10.49 17.07
N LEU A 86 -5.30 -10.62 16.83
CA LEU A 86 -4.48 -9.50 16.36
C LEU A 86 -4.92 -8.99 14.98
N ALA A 87 -5.29 -9.89 14.06
CA ALA A 87 -5.83 -9.48 12.76
C ALA A 87 -7.14 -8.68 12.93
N TYR A 88 -8.06 -9.12 13.79
CA TYR A 88 -9.28 -8.34 14.05
C TYR A 88 -9.01 -6.99 14.71
N VAL A 89 -8.12 -6.94 15.71
CA VAL A 89 -7.71 -5.67 16.35
C VAL A 89 -7.11 -4.71 15.33
N GLN A 90 -6.22 -5.20 14.46
CA GLN A 90 -5.66 -4.42 13.37
C GLN A 90 -6.74 -3.88 12.44
N LEU A 91 -7.69 -4.72 11.99
CA LEU A 91 -8.76 -4.29 11.09
C LEU A 91 -9.64 -3.21 11.72
N VAL A 92 -9.97 -3.34 13.01
CA VAL A 92 -10.74 -2.34 13.75
C VAL A 92 -9.97 -1.02 13.85
N LEU A 93 -8.70 -1.05 14.26
CA LEU A 93 -7.85 0.15 14.33
C LEU A 93 -7.72 0.82 12.96
N TRP A 94 -7.49 0.03 11.93
CA TRP A 94 -7.35 0.48 10.54
C TRP A 94 -8.62 1.16 10.03
N THR A 95 -9.78 0.54 10.28
CA THR A 95 -11.08 1.07 9.83
C THR A 95 -11.46 2.34 10.59
N LEU A 96 -11.30 2.35 11.92
CA LEU A 96 -11.57 3.53 12.74
C LEU A 96 -10.68 4.70 12.34
N MET A 97 -9.39 4.45 12.12
CA MET A 97 -8.44 5.45 11.60
C MET A 97 -8.89 6.02 10.26
N GLY A 98 -9.32 5.17 9.32
CA GLY A 98 -9.84 5.61 8.03
C GLY A 98 -11.08 6.51 8.16
N VAL A 99 -12.03 6.12 9.01
CA VAL A 99 -13.24 6.91 9.29
C VAL A 99 -12.90 8.26 9.91
N THR A 100 -12.04 8.29 10.95
CA THR A 100 -11.65 9.55 11.60
C THR A 100 -10.83 10.44 10.68
N ALA A 101 -10.02 9.89 9.77
CA ALA A 101 -9.30 10.66 8.77
C ALA A 101 -10.25 11.35 7.80
N ILE A 102 -11.25 10.62 7.27
CA ILE A 102 -12.26 11.19 6.37
C ILE A 102 -13.05 12.30 7.07
N ILE A 103 -13.50 12.07 8.31
CA ILE A 103 -14.15 13.10 9.12
C ILE A 103 -13.22 14.32 9.27
N GLY A 104 -11.95 14.09 9.61
CA GLY A 104 -10.95 15.16 9.67
C GLY A 104 -10.86 15.97 8.38
N TYR A 105 -10.82 15.31 7.22
CA TYR A 105 -10.78 15.99 5.92
C TYR A 105 -12.02 16.85 5.64
N LEU A 106 -13.21 16.41 6.05
CA LEU A 106 -14.43 17.22 5.97
C LEU A 106 -14.31 18.52 6.79
N PHE A 107 -13.59 18.48 7.91
CA PHE A 107 -13.28 19.64 8.75
C PHE A 107 -11.93 20.32 8.41
N ARG A 108 -11.35 20.05 7.24
CA ARG A 108 -10.06 20.62 6.78
C ARG A 108 -8.86 20.28 7.67
N TYR A 109 -8.96 19.20 8.44
CA TYR A 109 -7.86 18.69 9.24
C TYR A 109 -7.03 17.71 8.41
N GLY A 110 -5.96 18.24 7.79
CA GLY A 110 -4.99 17.46 7.03
C GLY A 110 -3.66 18.20 6.91
N THR A 111 -2.63 17.52 6.40
CA THR A 111 -1.26 18.06 6.29
C THR A 111 -1.00 18.84 5.00
N GLY A 112 -1.89 18.71 4.00
CA GLY A 112 -1.70 19.30 2.66
C GLY A 112 -0.63 18.59 1.80
N ASN A 113 0.02 17.54 2.31
CA ASN A 113 0.97 16.75 1.52
C ASN A 113 0.21 15.70 0.69
N LYS A 114 0.10 15.91 -0.63
CA LYS A 114 -0.67 15.06 -1.54
C LYS A 114 -0.33 13.56 -1.35
N LEU A 115 -1.34 12.69 -1.20
CA LEU A 115 -1.26 11.25 -0.89
C LEU A 115 -0.72 10.90 0.52
N LEU A 116 -0.40 11.90 1.34
CA LEU A 116 0.05 11.79 2.74
C LEU A 116 -0.67 12.81 3.62
N GLU A 117 -1.93 13.12 3.29
CA GLU A 117 -2.74 14.19 3.89
C GLU A 117 -3.16 13.90 5.31
N GLN A 118 -3.17 12.64 5.74
CA GLN A 118 -3.58 12.24 7.07
C GLN A 118 -2.66 12.85 8.13
N PRO A 119 -3.18 13.44 9.21
CA PRO A 119 -2.36 14.07 10.23
C PRO A 119 -1.57 13.03 11.05
N LEU A 120 -0.51 13.48 11.75
CA LEU A 120 0.44 12.60 12.44
C LEU A 120 -0.21 11.52 13.33
N PRO A 121 -1.28 11.79 14.12
CA PRO A 121 -1.93 10.74 14.89
C PRO A 121 -2.41 9.56 14.03
N HIS A 122 -2.96 9.83 12.85
CA HIS A 122 -3.40 8.79 11.90
C HIS A 122 -2.21 8.05 11.30
N LYS A 123 -1.12 8.76 10.98
CA LYS A 123 0.13 8.14 10.50
C LYS A 123 0.72 7.18 11.53
N ILE A 124 0.67 7.52 12.82
CA ILE A 124 1.12 6.63 13.90
C ILE A 124 0.24 5.38 13.97
N VAL A 125 -1.08 5.51 13.85
CA VAL A 125 -1.99 4.33 13.84
C VAL A 125 -1.71 3.43 12.62
N ILE A 126 -1.38 4.00 11.46
CA ILE A 126 -0.92 3.24 10.29
C ILE A 126 0.32 2.41 10.64
N VAL A 127 1.34 3.03 11.25
CA VAL A 127 2.56 2.32 11.68
C VAL A 127 2.22 1.19 12.67
N ILE A 128 1.37 1.44 13.66
CA ILE A 128 0.92 0.42 14.61
C ILE A 128 0.26 -0.75 13.88
N CYS A 129 -0.62 -0.48 12.91
CA CYS A 129 -1.27 -1.53 12.12
C CYS A 129 -0.25 -2.33 11.29
N MET A 130 0.74 -1.67 10.67
CA MET A 130 1.81 -2.34 9.92
C MET A 130 2.67 -3.23 10.83
N LEU A 131 2.98 -2.78 12.05
CA LEU A 131 3.74 -3.57 13.03
C LEU A 131 2.95 -4.78 13.53
N ILE A 132 1.66 -4.61 13.85
CA ILE A 132 0.79 -5.74 14.22
C ILE A 132 0.73 -6.75 13.07
N PHE A 133 0.55 -6.26 11.83
CA PHE A 133 0.49 -7.09 10.64
C PHE A 133 1.77 -7.91 10.46
N LEU A 134 2.92 -7.24 10.38
CA LEU A 134 4.24 -7.84 10.19
C LEU A 134 4.58 -8.84 11.30
N TYR A 135 4.29 -8.49 12.56
CA TYR A 135 4.48 -9.39 13.68
C TYR A 135 3.64 -10.66 13.52
N ASN A 136 2.35 -10.52 13.18
CA ASN A 136 1.43 -11.65 13.09
C ASN A 136 1.84 -12.62 11.97
N ILE A 137 2.14 -12.11 10.77
CA ILE A 137 2.56 -12.95 9.64
C ILE A 137 3.97 -13.53 9.86
N GLY A 138 4.91 -12.72 10.38
CA GLY A 138 6.28 -13.16 10.65
C GLY A 138 6.35 -14.24 11.72
N MET A 139 5.53 -14.13 12.77
CA MET A 139 5.42 -15.16 13.80
C MET A 139 4.72 -16.43 13.30
N THR A 140 3.84 -16.32 12.31
CA THR A 140 3.21 -17.48 11.67
C THR A 140 4.25 -18.29 10.91
N ILE A 141 4.98 -17.63 10.01
CA ILE A 141 6.08 -18.22 9.22
C ILE A 141 7.14 -18.82 10.15
N ARG A 142 7.59 -18.06 11.15
CA ARG A 142 8.63 -18.51 12.09
C ARG A 142 8.22 -19.75 12.87
N LYS A 143 6.98 -19.82 13.36
CA LYS A 143 6.46 -20.98 14.11
C LYS A 143 6.26 -22.20 13.21
N ALA A 144 5.94 -22.00 11.94
CA ALA A 144 5.80 -23.08 10.97
C ALA A 144 7.14 -23.74 10.62
N GLY A 145 8.27 -23.02 10.79
CA GLY A 145 9.60 -23.52 10.42
C GLY A 145 9.77 -23.70 8.91
N ARG A 146 8.89 -23.09 8.12
CA ARG A 146 8.85 -23.15 6.66
C ARG A 146 8.95 -21.71 6.15
N PHE A 147 9.87 -21.49 5.23
CA PHE A 147 10.07 -20.18 4.62
C PHE A 147 10.23 -20.37 3.11
N THR A 148 9.15 -20.15 2.37
CA THR A 148 9.14 -20.27 0.90
C THR A 148 9.63 -18.97 0.25
N THR A 149 10.01 -19.03 -1.04
CA THR A 149 10.38 -17.82 -1.79
C THR A 149 9.23 -16.83 -1.87
N THR A 150 8.00 -17.29 -2.05
CA THR A 150 6.81 -16.42 -2.09
C THR A 150 6.59 -15.72 -0.74
N GLU A 151 6.74 -16.43 0.38
CA GLU A 151 6.70 -15.84 1.73
C GLU A 151 7.83 -14.83 1.94
N ALA A 152 9.04 -15.15 1.49
CA ALA A 152 10.19 -14.27 1.60
C ALA A 152 9.99 -12.96 0.83
N VAL A 153 9.57 -13.04 -0.43
CA VAL A 153 9.32 -11.87 -1.27
C VAL A 153 8.21 -10.99 -0.68
N LEU A 154 7.12 -11.60 -0.19
CA LEU A 154 6.05 -10.85 0.48
C LEU A 154 6.54 -10.18 1.77
N MET A 155 7.24 -10.91 2.63
CA MET A 155 7.78 -10.37 3.88
C MET A 155 8.71 -9.19 3.61
N ILE A 156 9.64 -9.33 2.66
CA ILE A 156 10.54 -8.25 2.26
C ILE A 156 9.74 -7.07 1.70
N GLY A 157 8.75 -7.32 0.83
CA GLY A 157 7.88 -6.28 0.27
C GLY A 157 7.16 -5.47 1.36
N PHE A 158 6.53 -6.13 2.34
CA PHE A 158 5.82 -5.45 3.42
C PHE A 158 6.75 -4.74 4.41
N VAL A 159 7.91 -5.32 4.73
CA VAL A 159 8.92 -4.65 5.57
C VAL A 159 9.45 -3.41 4.86
N SER A 160 9.80 -3.52 3.57
CA SER A 160 10.24 -2.39 2.76
C SER A 160 9.16 -1.31 2.66
N ALA A 161 7.89 -1.69 2.48
CA ALA A 161 6.78 -0.75 2.49
C ALA A 161 6.71 0.02 3.83
N ALA A 162 6.83 -0.67 4.97
CA ALA A 162 6.83 -0.04 6.29
C ALA A 162 8.01 0.92 6.47
N LEU A 163 9.21 0.54 6.00
CA LEU A 163 10.40 1.40 6.08
C LEU A 163 10.29 2.64 5.19
N LEU A 164 9.79 2.49 3.96
CA LEU A 164 9.57 3.59 3.02
C LEU A 164 8.47 4.56 3.45
N TYR A 165 7.67 4.19 4.46
CA TYR A 165 6.70 5.07 5.09
C TYR A 165 7.30 6.01 6.13
N LEU A 166 8.47 5.69 6.70
CA LEU A 166 9.07 6.46 7.80
C LEU A 166 9.28 7.95 7.45
N PRO A 167 9.75 8.32 6.24
CA PRO A 167 9.86 9.75 5.86
C PRO A 167 8.53 10.49 5.94
N ALA A 168 7.39 9.82 5.73
CA ALA A 168 6.07 10.44 5.83
C ALA A 168 5.71 10.88 7.26
N LEU A 169 6.39 10.36 8.29
CA LEU A 169 6.19 10.74 9.68
C LEU A 169 6.84 12.09 10.03
N LEU A 170 7.79 12.53 9.22
CA LEU A 170 8.57 13.73 9.46
C LEU A 170 7.88 14.97 8.87
N HIS A 171 8.10 16.11 9.53
CA HIS A 171 7.77 17.41 8.98
C HIS A 171 9.00 18.00 8.27
N TYR A 172 8.80 18.55 7.08
CA TYR A 172 9.84 19.17 6.28
C TYR A 172 9.47 20.61 6.01
N GLU A 173 10.37 21.54 6.35
CA GLU A 173 10.17 22.97 6.08
C GLU A 173 10.47 23.33 4.61
N ASN A 174 11.41 22.62 3.99
CA ASN A 174 11.77 22.84 2.59
C ASN A 174 10.85 22.05 1.66
N TYR A 175 10.17 22.75 0.75
CA TYR A 175 9.27 22.15 -0.24
C TYR A 175 9.94 21.07 -1.10
N THR A 176 11.10 21.36 -1.68
CA THR A 176 11.84 20.41 -2.54
C THR A 176 12.17 19.13 -1.76
N VAL A 177 12.65 19.25 -0.53
CA VAL A 177 12.95 18.10 0.34
C VAL A 177 11.68 17.32 0.68
N SER A 178 10.58 18.01 1.00
CA SER A 178 9.29 17.37 1.26
C SER A 178 8.79 16.57 0.06
N ILE A 179 8.93 17.10 -1.15
CA ILE A 179 8.50 16.43 -2.38
C ILE A 179 9.42 15.25 -2.71
N PHE A 180 10.73 15.40 -2.53
CA PHE A 180 11.69 14.32 -2.72
C PHE A 180 11.35 13.10 -1.86
N TYR A 181 11.16 13.28 -0.55
CA TYR A 181 10.82 12.17 0.35
C TYR A 181 9.38 11.68 0.20
N ARG A 182 8.44 12.51 -0.28
CA ARG A 182 7.10 12.01 -0.65
C ARG A 182 7.20 10.92 -1.70
N TRP A 183 8.05 11.08 -2.71
CA TRP A 183 8.18 10.09 -3.79
C TRP A 183 8.84 8.79 -3.34
N TRP A 184 9.64 8.82 -2.27
CA TRP A 184 10.11 7.58 -1.64
C TRP A 184 8.96 6.77 -1.06
N THR A 185 7.93 7.42 -0.52
CA THR A 185 6.74 6.69 -0.09
C THR A 185 5.86 6.33 -1.28
N ILE A 186 5.53 7.27 -2.16
CA ILE A 186 4.50 7.02 -3.19
C ILE A 186 5.01 6.13 -4.33
N HIS A 187 6.11 6.53 -4.98
CA HIS A 187 6.59 5.82 -6.16
C HIS A 187 7.24 4.50 -5.77
N LEU A 188 8.19 4.49 -4.82
CA LEU A 188 8.81 3.22 -4.40
C LEU A 188 7.81 2.27 -3.71
N TRP A 189 6.65 2.77 -3.21
CA TRP A 189 5.54 1.88 -2.91
C TRP A 189 4.95 1.28 -4.17
N VAL A 190 4.30 2.09 -5.01
CA VAL A 190 3.44 1.61 -6.09
C VAL A 190 4.23 0.93 -7.21
N GLU A 191 5.36 1.52 -7.61
CA GLU A 191 6.23 1.10 -8.72
C GLU A 191 7.46 0.29 -8.22
N GLY A 192 7.46 -0.11 -6.94
CA GLY A 192 8.51 -0.94 -6.36
C GLY A 192 7.95 -2.06 -5.51
N VAL A 193 7.75 -1.79 -4.22
CA VAL A 193 7.43 -2.84 -3.24
C VAL A 193 6.04 -3.44 -3.46
N TRP A 194 5.07 -2.70 -4.01
CA TRP A 194 3.74 -3.24 -4.34
C TRP A 194 3.80 -4.21 -5.51
N MET A 195 4.69 -3.99 -6.48
CA MET A 195 4.94 -4.94 -7.57
C MET A 195 5.55 -6.25 -7.03
N MET A 196 6.42 -6.19 -6.00
CA MET A 196 6.85 -7.40 -5.29
C MET A 196 5.69 -8.13 -4.63
N ILE A 197 4.81 -7.40 -3.95
CA ILE A 197 3.67 -7.96 -3.22
C ILE A 197 2.72 -8.65 -4.20
N MET A 198 2.38 -7.95 -5.29
CA MET A 198 1.58 -8.49 -6.38
C MET A 198 2.25 -9.71 -7.03
N GLY A 199 3.55 -9.65 -7.30
CA GLY A 199 4.32 -10.77 -7.84
C GLY A 199 4.27 -12.00 -6.93
N GLY A 200 4.40 -11.80 -5.60
CA GLY A 200 4.25 -12.86 -4.61
C GLY A 200 2.88 -13.51 -4.63
N PHE A 201 1.80 -12.71 -4.68
CA PHE A 201 0.44 -13.24 -4.82
C PHE A 201 0.23 -13.97 -6.15
N LEU A 202 0.72 -13.41 -7.26
CA LEU A 202 0.58 -14.03 -8.58
C LEU A 202 1.30 -15.37 -8.65
N ALA A 203 2.56 -15.43 -8.20
CA ALA A 203 3.34 -16.66 -8.16
C ALA A 203 2.64 -17.71 -7.30
N TYR A 204 2.16 -17.34 -6.11
CA TYR A 204 1.37 -18.23 -5.26
C TYR A 204 0.12 -18.75 -6.00
N LEU A 205 -0.68 -17.86 -6.58
CA LEU A 205 -1.93 -18.25 -7.25
C LEU A 205 -1.67 -19.17 -8.44
N LEU A 206 -0.63 -18.92 -9.24
CA LEU A 206 -0.26 -19.81 -10.34
C LEU A 206 0.15 -21.20 -9.83
N ILE A 207 1.00 -21.26 -8.79
CA ILE A 207 1.39 -22.55 -8.18
C ILE A 207 0.17 -23.32 -7.68
N ARG A 208 -0.81 -22.63 -7.08
CA ARG A 208 -1.98 -23.29 -6.45
C ARG A 208 -3.09 -23.63 -7.44
N LEU A 209 -3.36 -22.77 -8.42
CA LEU A 209 -4.54 -22.87 -9.29
C LEU A 209 -4.24 -23.56 -10.63
N SER A 210 -3.11 -23.23 -11.27
CA SER A 210 -2.76 -23.83 -12.57
C SER A 210 -1.94 -25.10 -12.43
N GLY A 211 -1.39 -25.37 -11.23
CA GLY A 211 -0.46 -26.47 -11.02
C GLY A 211 0.91 -26.24 -11.67
N ALA A 212 1.24 -24.98 -12.00
CA ALA A 212 2.55 -24.62 -12.50
C ALA A 212 3.65 -25.04 -11.52
N ASP A 213 4.80 -25.46 -12.08
CA ASP A 213 5.95 -25.86 -11.28
C ASP A 213 6.43 -24.71 -10.41
N ARG A 214 6.50 -24.96 -9.10
CA ARG A 214 6.93 -23.99 -8.10
C ARG A 214 8.33 -23.45 -8.38
N GLU A 215 9.26 -24.31 -8.77
CA GLU A 215 10.64 -23.91 -9.06
C GLU A 215 10.68 -22.90 -10.22
N VAL A 216 9.87 -23.14 -11.25
CA VAL A 216 9.78 -22.24 -12.41
C VAL A 216 9.14 -20.91 -12.01
N MET A 217 8.03 -20.94 -11.26
CA MET A 217 7.34 -19.72 -10.82
C MET A 217 8.20 -18.87 -9.88
N GLU A 218 8.92 -19.50 -8.95
CA GLU A 218 9.79 -18.79 -8.01
C GLU A 218 11.02 -18.17 -8.72
N LYS A 219 11.60 -18.85 -9.74
CA LYS A 219 12.66 -18.26 -10.58
C LYS A 219 12.18 -17.01 -11.31
N TRP A 220 11.02 -17.07 -11.96
CA TRP A 220 10.45 -15.90 -12.64
C TRP A 220 10.10 -14.78 -11.67
N LEU A 221 9.62 -15.12 -10.46
CA LEU A 221 9.37 -14.12 -9.42
C LEU A 221 10.65 -13.35 -9.08
N TYR A 222 11.80 -14.02 -8.91
CA TYR A 222 13.07 -13.34 -8.67
C TYR A 222 13.48 -12.43 -9.84
N VAL A 223 13.31 -12.88 -11.08
CA VAL A 223 13.60 -12.07 -12.27
C VAL A 223 12.76 -10.80 -12.29
N ILE A 224 11.44 -10.94 -12.11
CA ILE A 224 10.50 -9.82 -12.10
C ILE A 224 10.86 -8.83 -10.98
N VAL A 225 11.05 -9.32 -9.75
CA VAL A 225 11.44 -8.49 -8.60
C VAL A 225 12.77 -7.78 -8.87
N GLY A 226 13.76 -8.48 -9.43
CA GLY A 226 15.06 -7.91 -9.76
C GLY A 226 14.96 -6.78 -10.78
N LEU A 227 14.18 -6.97 -11.86
CA LEU A 227 13.97 -5.96 -12.90
C LEU A 227 13.21 -4.74 -12.34
N VAL A 228 12.16 -4.97 -11.55
CA VAL A 228 11.40 -3.90 -10.89
C VAL A 228 12.30 -3.01 -10.05
N PHE A 229 13.20 -3.56 -9.23
CA PHE A 229 14.09 -2.72 -8.42
C PHE A 229 15.24 -2.10 -9.21
N LEU A 230 15.74 -2.80 -10.22
CA LEU A 230 16.79 -2.27 -11.10
C LEU A 230 16.31 -0.98 -11.78
N ALA A 231 15.06 -0.97 -12.25
CA ALA A 231 14.45 0.18 -12.90
C ALA A 231 13.87 1.18 -11.87
N GLY A 232 12.95 0.71 -11.01
CA GLY A 232 12.14 1.50 -10.05
C GLY A 232 12.89 2.39 -9.08
N ILE A 233 14.04 1.92 -8.53
CA ILE A 233 14.73 2.70 -7.50
C ILE A 233 15.24 4.03 -8.06
N LEU A 234 15.89 3.99 -9.22
CA LEU A 234 16.42 5.19 -9.86
C LEU A 234 15.39 5.87 -10.76
N GLY A 235 14.42 5.12 -11.28
CA GLY A 235 13.35 5.69 -12.10
C GLY A 235 12.37 6.55 -11.29
N THR A 236 12.34 6.44 -9.95
CA THR A 236 11.73 7.45 -9.05
C THR A 236 12.11 8.88 -9.42
N ALA A 237 13.31 9.08 -9.98
CA ALA A 237 13.80 10.38 -10.40
C ALA A 237 13.03 11.03 -11.56
N HIS A 238 12.13 10.32 -12.25
CA HIS A 238 11.19 10.95 -13.18
C HIS A 238 10.24 11.93 -12.51
N HIS A 239 10.06 11.81 -11.19
CA HIS A 239 9.32 12.77 -10.39
C HIS A 239 10.16 13.96 -9.91
N TYR A 240 11.46 13.95 -10.19
CA TYR A 240 12.41 14.95 -9.73
C TYR A 240 12.73 16.03 -10.77
N TYR A 241 12.28 15.85 -12.01
CA TYR A 241 12.63 16.73 -13.14
C TYR A 241 12.43 18.22 -12.84
N TRP A 242 11.34 18.57 -12.17
CA TRP A 242 10.87 19.96 -12.06
C TRP A 242 10.62 20.39 -10.60
N VAL A 243 11.21 19.68 -9.63
CA VAL A 243 10.93 19.92 -8.19
C VAL A 243 12.04 20.68 -7.47
N GLY A 244 13.09 21.09 -8.17
CA GLY A 244 14.19 21.92 -7.63
C GLY A 244 15.42 21.14 -7.14
N VAL A 245 15.56 19.87 -7.49
CA VAL A 245 16.80 19.10 -7.24
C VAL A 245 17.82 19.28 -8.39
N PRO A 246 19.09 18.87 -8.23
CA PRO A 246 20.10 19.03 -9.28
C PRO A 246 19.76 18.36 -10.61
N THR A 247 20.27 18.93 -11.70
CA THR A 247 19.94 18.54 -13.09
C THR A 247 20.40 17.15 -13.49
N TYR A 248 21.35 16.53 -12.77
CA TYR A 248 21.78 15.16 -13.05
C TYR A 248 20.64 14.14 -12.89
N TRP A 249 19.58 14.47 -12.17
CA TRP A 249 18.39 13.61 -12.06
C TRP A 249 17.57 13.52 -13.36
N LEU A 250 17.68 14.48 -14.29
CA LEU A 250 16.99 14.43 -15.58
C LEU A 250 17.39 13.19 -16.40
N PRO A 251 18.67 12.97 -16.75
CA PRO A 251 19.07 11.77 -17.50
C PRO A 251 18.89 10.48 -16.69
N ILE A 252 19.13 10.50 -15.38
CA ILE A 252 18.94 9.31 -14.52
C ILE A 252 17.47 8.89 -14.53
N GLY A 253 16.56 9.81 -14.21
CA GLY A 253 15.13 9.52 -14.20
C GLY A 253 14.65 9.12 -15.59
N GLY A 254 15.10 9.79 -16.66
CA GLY A 254 14.71 9.46 -18.04
C GLY A 254 15.11 8.06 -18.48
N VAL A 255 16.32 7.60 -18.15
CA VAL A 255 16.79 6.26 -18.53
C VAL A 255 16.09 5.18 -17.71
N PHE A 256 16.05 5.32 -16.38
CA PHE A 256 15.56 4.25 -15.53
C PHE A 256 14.03 4.12 -15.56
N SER A 257 13.27 5.22 -15.63
CA SER A 257 11.81 5.15 -15.80
C SER A 257 11.38 4.63 -17.17
N ALA A 258 12.22 4.72 -18.20
CA ALA A 258 11.94 4.11 -19.50
C ALA A 258 12.15 2.58 -19.51
N LEU A 259 12.84 2.04 -18.49
CA LEU A 259 13.02 0.60 -18.29
C LEU A 259 11.92 -0.02 -17.42
N GLU A 260 11.18 0.81 -16.67
CA GLU A 260 9.99 0.40 -15.91
C GLU A 260 8.80 0.12 -16.83
#